data_AF-A0A6I1FTZ7-F1
#
_entry.id   AF-A0A6I1FTZ7-F1
#
_cell.length_a   1.000
_cell.length_b   1.000
_cell.length_c   1.000
_cell.angle_alpha   90.00
_cell.angle_beta   90.00
_cell.angle_gamma   90.00
#
_symmetry.space_group_name_H-M   'P 1'
#
loop_
_entity.id
_entity.type
_entity.pdbx_description
1 polymer ?
#
loop_
_entity_poly.entity_id
_entity_poly.type
_entity_poly.pdbx_seq_one_letter_code
_entity_poly.pdbx_strand_id
1 'polypeptide(L)'
;MRAIIYCRVSTKKEAQETSLERQEEELLSLASRKGYEVAAVIKDQVSGYDLDRPGMLDVLDMVKKEQIDAVLIQDETRIGRGNAKIALLHCLFKEGIKVYSIADDGELQLSESDSMVIQIVSMVEEYQRKIHNLKIKRGMKRAVENGFRPENNLKNRGNPAGRERKEVPVEEIVRLRRNELTFDEIAATLRGFGYHVSKATVHRRFKEYTENAENESE
;
A
#
# COMPACT_ATOMS: atom_id res chain seq x y z
N MET A 1 -11.27 5.20 14.64
CA MET A 1 -10.89 5.94 13.42
C MET A 1 -9.74 6.86 13.79
N ARG A 2 -8.70 6.96 12.95
CA ARG A 2 -7.49 7.74 13.22
C ARG A 2 -7.45 8.98 12.34
N ALA A 3 -7.03 10.11 12.91
CA ALA A 3 -6.92 11.37 12.19
C ALA A 3 -5.57 12.04 12.40
N ILE A 4 -5.13 12.80 11.41
CA ILE A 4 -3.98 13.69 11.52
C ILE A 4 -4.48 15.13 11.68
N ILE A 5 -3.91 15.87 12.61
CA ILE A 5 -4.16 17.31 12.76
C ILE A 5 -3.11 18.04 11.94
N TYR A 6 -3.55 18.98 11.08
CA TYR A 6 -2.65 19.79 10.28
C TYR A 6 -2.91 21.29 10.50
N CYS A 7 -1.91 21.98 11.04
CA CYS A 7 -1.92 23.40 11.32
C CYS A 7 -0.96 24.13 10.38
N ARG A 8 -1.35 25.32 9.87
CA ARG A 8 -0.50 26.10 8.97
C ARG A 8 -0.63 27.59 9.17
N VAL A 9 0.51 28.29 9.16
CA VAL A 9 0.60 29.76 9.09
C VAL A 9 1.46 30.19 7.90
N SER A 10 1.21 31.39 7.37
CA SER A 10 1.87 31.88 6.15
C SER A 10 3.26 32.48 6.38
N THR A 11 3.65 32.82 7.62
CA THR A 11 4.91 33.51 7.91
C THR A 11 5.49 33.11 9.26
N LYS A 12 6.82 33.19 9.40
CA LYS A 12 7.59 32.93 10.64
C LYS A 12 7.65 34.17 11.55
N LYS A 13 6.51 34.73 11.94
CA LYS A 13 6.47 35.79 12.96
C LYS A 13 6.08 35.17 14.30
N GLU A 14 6.66 35.63 15.42
CA GLU A 14 6.35 35.11 16.76
C GLU A 14 4.83 35.12 17.07
N ALA A 15 4.10 36.15 16.62
CA ALA A 15 2.64 36.22 16.73
C ALA A 15 1.87 35.10 16.00
N GLN A 16 2.54 34.32 15.14
CA GLN A 16 1.95 33.18 14.44
C GLN A 16 2.18 31.86 15.19
N GLU A 17 3.10 31.80 16.16
CA GLU A 17 3.29 30.60 17.00
C GLU A 17 2.08 30.40 17.92
N THR A 18 1.61 31.46 18.56
CA THR A 18 0.35 31.46 19.32
C THR A 18 -0.86 31.10 18.44
N SER A 19 -0.80 31.39 17.14
CA SER A 19 -1.85 31.01 16.18
C SER A 19 -1.83 29.52 15.86
N LEU A 20 -0.66 28.89 15.79
CA LEU A 20 -0.52 27.45 15.56
C LEU A 20 -0.97 26.65 16.80
N GLU A 21 -0.62 27.12 18.00
CA GLU A 21 -1.06 26.52 19.26
C GLU A 21 -2.58 26.55 19.39
N ARG A 22 -3.20 27.71 19.14
CA ARG A 22 -4.67 27.83 19.14
C ARG A 22 -5.32 26.90 18.10
N GLN A 23 -4.76 26.81 16.89
CA GLN A 23 -5.26 25.90 15.87
C GLN A 23 -5.22 24.45 16.34
N GLU A 24 -4.12 24.04 16.97
CA GLU A 24 -3.96 22.69 17.51
C GLU A 24 -5.00 22.40 18.60
N GLU A 25 -5.17 23.28 19.57
CA GLU A 25 -6.15 23.11 20.66
C GLU A 25 -7.59 22.96 20.13
N GLU A 26 -7.98 23.80 19.17
CA GLU A 26 -9.29 23.73 18.53
C GLU A 26 -9.48 22.41 17.77
N LEU A 27 -8.43 21.92 17.10
CA LEU A 27 -8.47 20.68 16.32
C LEU A 27 -8.43 19.42 17.20
N LEU A 28 -7.70 19.46 18.32
CA LEU A 28 -7.74 18.41 19.34
C LEU A 28 -9.15 18.28 19.94
N SER A 29 -9.80 19.42 20.18
CA SER A 29 -11.19 19.46 20.63
C SER A 29 -12.16 18.93 19.57
N LEU A 30 -11.94 19.25 18.28
CA LEU A 30 -12.72 18.69 17.18
C LEU A 30 -12.54 17.17 17.06
N ALA A 31 -11.30 16.68 17.13
CA ALA A 31 -10.98 15.25 17.08
C ALA A 31 -11.73 14.48 18.17
N SER A 32 -11.65 15.00 19.41
CA SER A 32 -12.33 14.41 20.57
C SER A 32 -13.85 14.38 20.40
N ARG A 33 -14.46 15.49 19.95
CA ARG A 33 -15.91 15.56 19.71
C ARG A 33 -16.40 14.61 18.62
N LYS A 34 -15.58 14.35 17.59
CA LYS A 34 -15.91 13.45 16.48
C LYS A 34 -15.44 12.00 16.72
N GLY A 35 -14.80 11.71 17.86
CA GLY A 35 -14.35 10.36 18.21
C GLY A 35 -13.13 9.86 17.43
N TYR A 36 -12.28 10.76 16.94
CA TYR A 36 -11.03 10.41 16.27
C TYR A 36 -9.87 10.30 17.27
N GLU A 37 -9.06 9.26 17.11
CA GLU A 37 -7.75 9.16 17.73
C GLU A 37 -6.74 9.97 16.92
N VAL A 38 -6.00 10.87 17.57
CA VAL A 38 -5.02 11.72 16.88
C VAL A 38 -3.72 10.94 16.69
N ALA A 39 -3.40 10.62 15.44
CA ALA A 39 -2.19 9.89 15.07
C ALA A 39 -0.94 10.78 15.12
N ALA A 40 -1.07 12.03 14.67
CA ALA A 40 -0.02 13.03 14.70
C ALA A 40 -0.60 14.44 14.62
N VAL A 41 0.15 15.40 15.14
CA VAL A 41 -0.06 16.83 14.94
C VAL A 41 1.10 17.37 14.12
N ILE A 42 0.80 17.91 12.94
CA ILE A 42 1.80 18.42 12.00
C ILE A 42 1.58 19.92 11.80
N LYS A 43 2.67 20.69 11.88
CA LYS A 43 2.66 22.15 11.82
C LYS A 43 3.56 22.65 10.70
N ASP A 44 3.04 23.58 9.90
CA ASP A 44 3.78 24.18 8.79
C ASP A 44 3.80 25.72 8.87
N GLN A 45 4.96 26.31 8.57
CA GLN A 45 5.17 27.76 8.47
C GLN A 45 5.59 28.14 7.04
N VAL A 46 4.68 27.93 6.08
CA VAL A 46 4.91 28.07 4.64
C VAL A 46 3.70 28.70 3.95
N SER A 47 3.93 29.34 2.78
CA SER A 47 2.87 30.00 2.02
C SER A 47 1.82 29.00 1.52
N GLY A 48 0.57 29.46 1.44
CA GLY A 48 -0.53 28.68 0.87
C GLY A 48 -0.43 28.47 -0.65
N TYR A 49 0.53 29.10 -1.33
CA TYR A 49 0.78 28.91 -2.77
C TYR A 49 1.95 27.96 -3.08
N ASP A 50 2.84 27.73 -2.10
CA ASP A 50 4.01 26.86 -2.31
C ASP A 50 3.59 25.41 -2.39
N LEU A 51 4.21 24.63 -3.26
CA LEU A 51 3.99 23.17 -3.34
C LEU A 51 4.97 22.42 -2.43
N ASP A 52 6.14 22.99 -2.16
CA ASP A 52 7.13 22.43 -1.25
C ASP A 52 6.73 22.73 0.20
N ARG A 53 6.05 21.77 0.82
CA ARG A 53 5.49 21.89 2.16
C ARG A 53 5.85 20.65 2.97
N PRO A 54 6.92 20.69 3.76
CA PRO A 54 7.43 19.51 4.44
C PRO A 54 6.37 18.87 5.35
N GLY A 55 5.62 19.66 6.13
CA GLY A 55 4.56 19.11 6.97
C GLY A 55 3.43 18.47 6.16
N MET A 56 2.94 19.12 5.11
CA MET A 56 1.92 18.48 4.25
C MET A 56 2.45 17.23 3.52
N LEU A 57 3.73 17.21 3.13
CA LEU A 57 4.35 16.02 2.56
C LEU A 57 4.40 14.88 3.60
N ASP A 58 4.71 15.18 4.85
CA ASP A 58 4.67 14.21 5.95
C ASP A 58 3.25 13.68 6.17
N VAL A 59 2.22 14.54 6.10
CA VAL A 59 0.80 14.11 6.14
C VAL A 59 0.52 13.09 5.03
N LEU A 60 0.89 13.41 3.78
CA LEU A 60 0.65 12.54 2.63
C LEU A 60 1.42 11.21 2.73
N ASP A 61 2.61 11.24 3.30
CA ASP A 61 3.43 10.05 3.54
C ASP A 61 2.84 9.16 4.64
N MET A 62 2.36 9.74 5.74
CA MET A 62 1.69 9.01 6.82
C MET A 62 0.39 8.37 6.33
N VAL A 63 -0.42 9.10 5.55
CA VAL A 63 -1.65 8.60 4.95
C VAL A 63 -1.41 7.35 4.09
N LYS A 64 -0.26 7.26 3.41
CA LYS A 64 0.08 6.10 2.57
C LYS A 64 0.64 4.92 3.34
N LYS A 65 1.32 5.17 4.47
CA LYS A 65 2.04 4.15 5.24
C LYS A 65 1.21 3.58 6.39
N GLU A 66 0.29 4.36 6.92
CA GLU A 66 -0.51 4.02 8.10
C GLU A 66 -2.00 4.00 7.78
N GLN A 67 -2.77 3.36 8.66
CA GLN A 67 -4.23 3.45 8.61
C GLN A 67 -4.68 4.80 9.18
N ILE A 68 -4.92 5.76 8.30
CA ILE A 68 -5.47 7.09 8.60
C ILE A 68 -6.81 7.22 7.89
N ASP A 69 -7.82 7.77 8.57
CA ASP A 69 -9.17 7.92 8.02
C ASP A 69 -9.49 9.38 7.68
N ALA A 70 -8.85 10.34 8.38
CA ALA A 70 -9.16 11.75 8.25
C ALA A 70 -7.96 12.69 8.46
N VAL A 71 -8.05 13.88 7.87
CA VAL A 71 -7.18 15.03 8.17
C VAL A 71 -8.05 16.17 8.70
N LEU A 72 -7.69 16.71 9.85
CA LEU A 72 -8.39 17.81 10.51
C LEU A 72 -7.64 19.12 10.28
N ILE A 73 -8.36 20.13 9.81
CA ILE A 73 -7.84 21.47 9.52
C ILE A 73 -8.78 22.53 10.08
N GLN A 74 -8.27 23.74 10.31
CA GLN A 74 -9.12 24.85 10.74
C GLN A 74 -10.06 25.32 9.62
N ASP A 75 -9.51 25.48 8.42
CA ASP A 75 -10.19 25.99 7.22
C ASP A 75 -9.45 25.55 5.96
N GLU A 76 -10.09 25.68 4.78
CA GLU A 76 -9.52 25.25 3.49
C GLU A 76 -8.17 25.91 3.14
N THR A 77 -7.89 27.11 3.67
CA THR A 77 -6.66 27.82 3.36
C THR A 77 -5.45 27.16 4.00
N ARG A 78 -5.65 26.31 5.02
CA ARG A 78 -4.57 25.50 5.61
C ARG A 78 -4.03 24.52 4.58
N ILE A 79 -4.89 23.84 3.83
CA ILE A 79 -4.48 22.93 2.75
C ILE A 79 -3.76 23.69 1.64
N GLY A 80 -4.25 24.85 1.21
CA GLY A 80 -3.57 25.67 0.20
C GLY A 80 -4.47 26.68 -0.49
N ARG A 81 -3.95 27.32 -1.53
CA ARG A 81 -4.65 28.30 -2.38
C ARG A 81 -4.41 27.97 -3.85
N GLY A 82 -5.41 28.27 -4.68
CA GLY A 82 -5.35 28.04 -6.13
C GLY A 82 -5.03 26.58 -6.48
N ASN A 83 -4.13 26.37 -7.45
CA ASN A 83 -3.78 25.05 -7.94
C ASN A 83 -3.16 24.13 -6.86
N ALA A 84 -2.45 24.70 -5.88
CA ALA A 84 -1.88 23.92 -4.78
C ALA A 84 -2.98 23.27 -3.92
N LYS A 85 -4.10 23.97 -3.69
CA LYS A 85 -5.27 23.42 -2.96
C LYS A 85 -5.80 22.19 -3.68
N ILE A 86 -6.08 22.34 -4.98
CA ILE A 86 -6.62 21.26 -5.82
C ILE A 86 -5.69 20.05 -5.85
N ALA A 87 -4.39 20.26 -6.03
CA ALA A 87 -3.42 19.17 -6.09
C ALA A 87 -3.35 18.38 -4.78
N LEU A 88 -3.31 19.07 -3.64
CA LEU A 88 -3.23 18.42 -2.32
C LEU A 88 -4.52 17.70 -1.95
N LEU A 89 -5.68 18.30 -2.22
CA LEU A 89 -6.98 17.65 -2.01
C LEU A 89 -7.15 16.42 -2.90
N HIS A 90 -6.75 16.50 -4.18
CA HIS A 90 -6.73 15.34 -5.08
C HIS A 90 -5.90 14.19 -4.48
N CYS A 91 -4.70 14.48 -3.97
CA CYS A 91 -3.85 13.48 -3.33
C CYS A 91 -4.51 12.85 -2.10
N LEU A 92 -5.15 13.63 -1.22
CA LEU A 92 -5.81 13.11 -0.02
C LEU A 92 -7.05 12.27 -0.36
N PHE A 93 -7.93 12.76 -1.23
CA PHE A 93 -9.15 12.05 -1.59
C PHE A 93 -8.89 10.77 -2.37
N LYS A 94 -7.82 10.75 -3.18
CA LYS A 94 -7.38 9.54 -3.88
C LYS A 94 -7.00 8.40 -2.93
N GLU A 95 -6.46 8.73 -1.76
CA GLU A 95 -6.14 7.76 -0.70
C GLU A 95 -7.36 7.48 0.19
N GLY A 96 -8.55 8.02 -0.13
CA GLY A 96 -9.79 7.81 0.62
C GLY A 96 -9.88 8.61 1.92
N ILE A 97 -9.02 9.62 2.10
CA ILE A 97 -8.99 10.44 3.31
C ILE A 97 -10.11 11.48 3.30
N LYS A 98 -10.86 11.56 4.39
CA LYS A 98 -11.82 12.64 4.61
C LYS A 98 -11.12 13.86 5.20
N VAL A 99 -11.42 15.04 4.70
CA VAL A 99 -10.90 16.28 5.26
C VAL A 99 -12.00 16.91 6.10
N TYR A 100 -11.74 17.19 7.38
CA TYR A 100 -12.68 17.88 8.26
C TYR A 100 -12.17 19.28 8.59
N SER A 101 -13.08 20.24 8.59
CA SER A 101 -12.81 21.66 8.75
C SER A 101 -13.60 22.19 9.95
N ILE A 102 -12.96 23.00 10.80
CA ILE A 102 -13.67 23.72 11.87
C ILE A 102 -14.63 24.74 11.26
N ALA A 103 -14.21 25.45 10.22
CA ALA A 103 -15.01 26.48 9.57
C ALA A 103 -16.32 25.94 8.98
N ASP A 104 -16.33 24.67 8.55
CA ASP A 104 -17.51 23.99 7.98
C ASP A 104 -18.27 23.13 9.01
N ASP A 105 -17.81 23.08 10.27
CA ASP A 105 -18.32 22.21 11.36
C ASP A 105 -18.46 20.72 10.97
N GLY A 106 -17.61 20.27 10.04
CA GLY A 106 -17.86 19.01 9.34
C GLY A 106 -16.83 18.65 8.30
N GLU A 107 -17.22 17.75 7.41
CA GLU A 107 -16.41 17.38 6.25
C GLU A 107 -16.29 18.61 5.33
N LEU A 108 -15.08 18.85 4.83
CA LEU A 108 -14.73 20.01 4.01
C LEU A 108 -15.69 20.11 2.82
N GLN A 109 -16.40 21.24 2.73
CA GLN A 109 -17.31 21.49 1.63
C GLN A 109 -16.55 22.13 0.48
N LEU A 110 -16.48 21.41 -0.63
CA LEU A 110 -15.90 21.92 -1.86
C LEU A 110 -16.92 22.74 -2.64
N SER A 111 -16.43 23.79 -3.31
CA SER A 111 -17.21 24.42 -4.37
C SER A 111 -17.44 23.44 -5.52
N GLU A 112 -18.56 23.57 -6.23
CA GLU A 112 -18.85 22.80 -7.45
C GLU A 112 -17.70 22.90 -8.47
N SER A 113 -17.10 24.09 -8.60
CA SER A 113 -15.92 24.31 -9.45
C SER A 113 -14.71 23.50 -9.01
N ASP A 114 -14.39 23.49 -7.71
CA ASP A 114 -13.24 22.73 -7.20
C ASP A 114 -13.45 21.22 -7.37
N SER A 115 -14.67 20.75 -7.09
CA SER A 115 -15.07 19.35 -7.29
C SER A 115 -14.92 18.92 -8.75
N MET A 116 -15.45 19.71 -9.69
CA MET A 116 -15.30 19.44 -11.13
C MET A 116 -13.83 19.39 -11.56
N VAL A 117 -13.00 20.33 -11.10
CA VAL A 117 -11.57 20.35 -11.46
C VAL A 117 -10.86 19.10 -10.92
N ILE A 118 -11.12 18.69 -9.68
CA ILE A 118 -10.54 17.46 -9.09
C ILE A 118 -10.96 16.22 -9.89
N GLN A 119 -12.22 16.14 -10.31
CA GLN A 119 -12.71 15.04 -11.14
C GLN A 119 -12.02 15.00 -12.52
N ILE A 120 -11.86 16.17 -13.16
CA ILE A 120 -11.15 16.28 -14.45
C ILE A 120 -9.69 15.83 -14.29
N VAL A 121 -8.99 16.30 -13.25
CA VAL A 121 -7.61 15.89 -12.96
C VAL A 121 -7.51 14.38 -12.77
N SER A 122 -8.44 13.80 -12.00
CA SER A 122 -8.53 12.35 -11.79
C SER A 122 -8.69 11.57 -13.08
N MET A 123 -9.60 12.02 -13.96
CA MET A 123 -9.86 11.40 -15.26
C MET A 123 -8.66 11.49 -16.20
N VAL A 124 -8.00 12.66 -16.24
CA VAL A 124 -6.77 12.85 -17.04
C VAL A 124 -5.66 11.93 -16.53
N GLU A 125 -5.49 11.82 -15.21
CA GLU A 125 -4.49 10.92 -14.60
C GLU A 125 -4.73 9.45 -15.02
N GLU A 126 -5.98 8.99 -14.96
CA GLU A 126 -6.35 7.63 -15.36
C GLU A 126 -6.09 7.40 -16.85
N TYR A 127 -6.44 8.37 -17.69
CA TYR A 127 -6.20 8.30 -19.14
C TYR A 127 -4.69 8.23 -19.46
N GLN A 128 -3.86 9.04 -18.80
CA GLN A 128 -2.41 8.98 -18.95
C GLN A 128 -1.85 7.61 -18.56
N ARG A 129 -2.34 7.03 -17.46
CA ARG A 129 -1.97 5.67 -17.03
C ARG A 129 -2.31 4.62 -18.07
N LYS A 130 -3.50 4.70 -18.69
CA LYS A 130 -3.92 3.80 -19.78
C LYS A 130 -3.00 3.91 -20.99
N ILE A 131 -2.69 5.13 -21.45
CA ILE A 131 -1.76 5.34 -22.56
C ILE A 131 -0.37 4.79 -22.25
N HIS A 132 0.14 5.03 -21.04
CA HIS A 132 1.45 4.56 -20.62
C HIS A 132 1.53 3.03 -20.66
N ASN A 133 0.53 2.34 -20.10
CA ASN A 133 0.45 0.88 -20.14
C ASN A 133 0.35 0.33 -21.57
N LEU A 134 -0.38 1.02 -22.47
CA LEU A 134 -0.43 0.64 -23.89
C LEU A 134 0.94 0.79 -24.56
N LYS A 135 1.70 1.84 -24.25
CA LYS A 135 3.07 2.02 -24.75
C LYS A 135 4.00 0.91 -24.26
N ILE A 136 3.96 0.58 -22.97
CA ILE A 136 4.73 -0.55 -22.39
C ILE A 136 4.36 -1.86 -23.09
N LYS A 137 3.07 -2.17 -23.24
CA LYS A 137 2.60 -3.40 -23.88
C LYS A 137 3.08 -3.52 -25.33
N ARG A 138 3.00 -2.43 -26.10
CA ARG A 138 3.50 -2.39 -27.48
C ARG A 138 5.02 -2.56 -27.55
N GLY A 139 5.76 -1.88 -26.67
CA GLY A 139 7.22 -2.00 -26.58
C GLY A 139 7.66 -3.41 -26.21
N MET A 140 7.02 -4.02 -25.21
CA MET A 140 7.26 -5.39 -24.78
C MET A 140 7.00 -6.38 -25.92
N LYS A 141 5.87 -6.23 -26.64
CA LYS A 141 5.55 -7.11 -27.77
C LYS A 141 6.64 -7.09 -28.84
N ARG A 142 7.10 -5.89 -29.24
CA ARG A 142 8.19 -5.74 -30.21
C ARG A 142 9.51 -6.33 -29.70
N ALA A 143 9.83 -6.13 -28.42
CA ALA A 143 11.03 -6.71 -27.82
C ALA A 143 10.98 -8.24 -27.90
N VAL A 144 9.83 -8.84 -27.57
CA VAL A 144 9.61 -10.30 -27.66
C VAL A 144 9.71 -10.81 -29.09
N GLU A 145 9.11 -10.10 -30.05
CA GLU A 145 9.25 -10.40 -31.49
C GLU A 145 10.74 -10.36 -31.93
N ASN A 146 11.54 -9.50 -31.31
CA ASN A 146 13.00 -9.41 -31.54
C ASN A 146 13.84 -10.35 -30.64
N GLY A 147 13.21 -11.32 -29.97
CA GLY A 147 13.91 -12.36 -29.20
C GLY A 147 14.15 -12.03 -27.73
N PHE A 148 13.67 -10.89 -27.21
CA PHE A 148 13.67 -10.65 -25.77
C PHE A 148 12.73 -11.62 -25.07
N ARG A 149 13.22 -12.26 -24.00
CA ARG A 149 12.47 -13.24 -23.21
C ARG A 149 12.20 -12.70 -21.81
N PRO A 150 11.02 -12.11 -21.54
CA PRO A 150 10.70 -11.47 -20.26
C PRO A 150 10.84 -12.43 -19.06
N GLU A 151 10.60 -13.72 -19.29
CA GLU A 151 10.77 -14.80 -18.30
C GLU A 151 12.19 -14.83 -17.70
N ASN A 152 13.19 -14.33 -18.42
CA ASN A 152 14.57 -14.29 -17.96
C ASN A 152 14.83 -13.28 -16.85
N ASN A 153 13.94 -12.30 -16.65
CA ASN A 153 14.05 -11.27 -15.61
C ASN A 153 13.29 -11.63 -14.31
N LEU A 154 12.68 -12.83 -14.25
CA LEU A 154 12.04 -13.31 -13.05
C LEU A 154 13.11 -13.83 -12.07
N LYS A 155 13.12 -13.30 -10.84
CA LYS A 155 14.12 -13.65 -9.81
C LYS A 155 14.04 -15.11 -9.32
N ASN A 156 12.95 -15.82 -9.59
CA ASN A 156 12.72 -17.20 -9.12
C ASN A 156 12.86 -18.23 -10.24
N ARG A 157 14.02 -18.25 -10.91
CA ARG A 157 14.34 -19.18 -12.02
C ARG A 157 14.42 -20.67 -11.65
N GLY A 158 14.24 -21.04 -10.38
CA GLY A 158 14.25 -22.44 -9.90
C GLY A 158 12.93 -22.93 -9.28
N ASN A 159 11.92 -22.09 -9.13
CA ASN A 159 10.59 -22.50 -8.65
C ASN A 159 9.51 -21.54 -9.20
N PRO A 160 9.04 -21.74 -10.44
CA PRO A 160 8.22 -20.74 -11.14
C PRO A 160 6.79 -20.55 -10.62
N ALA A 161 6.32 -21.34 -9.63
CA ALA A 161 4.93 -21.27 -9.14
C ALA A 161 4.70 -21.67 -7.66
N GLY A 162 5.74 -21.83 -6.82
CA GLY A 162 5.58 -22.44 -5.49
C GLY A 162 6.14 -21.62 -4.33
N ARG A 163 5.55 -21.80 -3.14
CA ARG A 163 6.24 -21.54 -1.85
C ARG A 163 7.60 -22.24 -1.85
N GLU A 164 8.55 -21.71 -1.08
CA GLU A 164 9.85 -22.37 -0.84
C GLU A 164 9.66 -23.87 -0.60
N ARG A 165 10.45 -24.69 -1.31
CA ARG A 165 10.37 -26.14 -1.18
C ARG A 165 10.77 -26.51 0.24
N LYS A 166 9.82 -26.98 1.04
CA LYS A 166 10.13 -27.52 2.37
C LYS A 166 11.10 -28.68 2.22
N GLU A 167 12.24 -28.61 2.88
CA GLU A 167 13.16 -29.73 3.00
C GLU A 167 12.48 -30.85 3.79
N VAL A 168 12.42 -32.03 3.19
CA VAL A 168 11.76 -33.20 3.75
C VAL A 168 12.60 -34.43 3.44
N PRO A 169 12.72 -35.39 4.37
CA PRO A 169 13.49 -36.60 4.16
C PRO A 169 12.74 -37.53 3.19
N VAL A 170 13.13 -37.52 1.91
CA VAL A 170 12.47 -38.34 0.87
C VAL A 170 12.69 -39.83 1.11
N GLU A 171 13.87 -40.22 1.57
CA GLU A 171 14.21 -41.60 1.94
C GLU A 171 13.25 -42.15 3.01
N GLU A 172 12.91 -41.33 4.01
CA GLU A 172 11.99 -41.69 5.07
C GLU A 172 10.56 -41.87 4.55
N ILE A 173 10.12 -41.00 3.62
CA ILE A 173 8.83 -41.14 2.94
C ILE A 173 8.75 -42.49 2.20
N VAL A 174 9.80 -42.85 1.46
CA VAL A 174 9.87 -44.11 0.71
C VAL A 174 9.87 -45.31 1.67
N ARG A 175 10.65 -45.24 2.75
CA ARG A 175 10.71 -46.30 3.78
C ARG A 175 9.34 -46.54 4.42
N LEU A 176 8.68 -45.49 4.88
CA LEU A 176 7.36 -45.60 5.50
C LEU A 176 6.31 -46.09 4.49
N ARG A 177 6.44 -45.72 3.22
CA ARG A 177 5.53 -46.21 2.17
C ARG A 177 5.72 -47.69 1.85
N ARG A 178 6.96 -48.21 1.91
CA ARG A 178 7.27 -49.65 1.80
C ARG A 178 6.72 -50.45 2.98
N ASN A 179 6.61 -49.83 4.15
CA ASN A 179 5.94 -50.39 5.32
C ASN A 179 4.41 -50.27 5.27
N GLU A 180 3.84 -50.03 4.08
CA GLU A 180 2.40 -49.96 3.80
C GLU A 180 1.62 -48.81 4.47
N LEU A 181 2.30 -47.82 5.07
CA LEU A 181 1.62 -46.63 5.60
C LEU A 181 0.99 -45.80 4.48
N THR A 182 -0.16 -45.21 4.79
CA THR A 182 -0.85 -44.25 3.93
C THR A 182 -0.12 -42.90 3.90
N PHE A 183 -0.29 -42.13 2.83
CA PHE A 183 0.31 -40.79 2.73
C PHE A 183 -0.14 -39.83 3.85
N ASP A 184 -1.31 -40.06 4.45
CA ASP A 184 -1.79 -39.28 5.60
C ASP A 184 -1.04 -39.63 6.88
N GLU A 185 -0.80 -40.92 7.14
CA GLU A 185 -0.01 -41.40 8.28
C GLU A 185 1.46 -40.99 8.17
N ILE A 186 2.03 -41.06 6.97
CA ILE A 186 3.39 -40.59 6.70
C ILE A 186 3.50 -39.09 6.99
N ALA A 187 2.53 -38.29 6.53
CA ALA A 187 2.50 -36.86 6.80
C ALA A 187 2.34 -36.55 8.30
N ALA A 188 1.53 -37.33 9.03
CA ALA A 188 1.39 -37.20 10.48
C ALA A 188 2.69 -37.55 11.22
N THR A 189 3.36 -38.61 10.81
CA THR A 189 4.64 -39.06 11.36
C THR A 189 5.73 -38.02 11.16
N LEU A 190 5.85 -37.48 9.95
CA LEU A 190 6.82 -36.43 9.64
C LEU A 190 6.55 -35.12 10.40
N ARG A 191 5.27 -34.78 10.63
CA ARG A 191 4.91 -33.66 11.52
C ARG A 191 5.36 -33.90 12.96
N GLY A 192 5.28 -35.15 13.45
CA GLY A 192 5.83 -35.54 14.75
C GLY A 192 7.34 -35.34 14.88
N PHE A 193 8.08 -35.46 13.77
CA PHE A 193 9.53 -35.18 13.71
C PHE A 193 9.89 -33.71 13.43
N GLY A 194 8.91 -32.80 13.45
CA GLY A 194 9.13 -31.36 13.24
C GLY A 194 9.02 -30.89 11.78
N TYR A 195 8.69 -31.76 10.83
CA TYR A 195 8.48 -31.37 9.44
C TYR A 195 7.04 -30.92 9.21
N HIS A 196 6.82 -29.64 8.91
CA HIS A 196 5.48 -29.12 8.62
C HIS A 196 5.01 -29.48 7.19
N VAL A 197 4.58 -30.72 6.96
CA VAL A 197 4.23 -31.23 5.63
C VAL A 197 2.76 -31.64 5.51
N SER A 198 2.20 -31.42 4.33
CA SER A 198 0.86 -31.90 3.96
C SER A 198 0.94 -33.26 3.25
N LYS A 199 -0.16 -34.02 3.27
CA LYS A 199 -0.34 -35.25 2.47
C LYS A 199 0.07 -35.04 1.01
N ALA A 200 -0.40 -33.95 0.40
CA ALA A 200 -0.09 -33.60 -0.98
C ALA A 200 1.43 -33.41 -1.21
N THR A 201 2.15 -32.85 -0.23
CA THR A 201 3.60 -32.70 -0.31
C THR A 201 4.31 -34.05 -0.27
N VAL A 202 3.88 -34.94 0.64
CA VAL A 202 4.44 -36.29 0.77
C VAL A 202 4.20 -37.11 -0.51
N HIS A 203 2.96 -37.10 -1.01
CA HIS A 203 2.60 -37.82 -2.24
C HIS A 203 3.42 -37.33 -3.44
N ARG A 204 3.55 -36.01 -3.62
CA ARG A 204 4.35 -35.42 -4.71
C ARG A 204 5.81 -35.86 -4.64
N ARG A 205 6.42 -35.82 -3.45
CA ARG A 205 7.83 -36.21 -3.26
C ARG A 205 8.08 -37.69 -3.52
N PHE A 206 7.13 -38.55 -3.14
CA PHE A 206 7.20 -39.98 -3.45
C PHE A 206 7.12 -40.23 -4.96
N LYS A 207 6.23 -39.53 -5.67
CA LYS A 207 6.08 -39.62 -7.13
C LYS A 207 7.33 -39.13 -7.88
N GLU A 208 7.89 -38.00 -7.45
CA GLU A 208 9.16 -37.47 -8.00
C GLU A 208 10.31 -38.48 -7.82
N TYR A 209 10.37 -39.17 -6.68
CA TYR A 209 11.37 -40.21 -6.44
C TYR A 209 11.19 -41.42 -7.37
N THR A 210 9.96 -41.89 -7.57
CA THR A 210 9.69 -43.02 -8.48
C THR A 210 9.98 -42.67 -9.93
N GLU A 211 9.60 -41.47 -10.38
CA GLU A 211 9.84 -41.00 -11.75
C GLU A 211 11.35 -40.81 -12.03
N ASN A 212 12.12 -40.31 -11.06
CA ASN A 212 13.57 -40.20 -11.20
C ASN A 212 14.27 -41.56 -11.20
N ALA A 213 13.82 -42.51 -10.37
CA ALA A 213 14.38 -43.86 -10.34
C ALA A 213 14.09 -44.64 -11.65
N GLU A 214 12.94 -44.41 -12.27
CA GLU A 214 12.60 -44.97 -13.59
C GLU A 214 13.48 -44.37 -14.70
N ASN A 215 13.70 -43.06 -14.71
CA ASN A 215 14.54 -42.39 -15.71
C ASN A 215 16.04 -42.67 -15.59
N GLU A 216 16.53 -43.08 -14.41
CA GLU A 216 17.94 -43.52 -14.21
C GLU A 216 18.17 -44.99 -14.61
N SER A 217 17.10 -45.73 -14.90
CA SER A 217 17.14 -47.15 -15.28
C SER A 217 17.05 -47.40 -16.81
N GLU A 218 16.87 -46.35 -17.60
CA GLU A 218 16.95 -46.33 -19.09
C GLU A 218 18.31 -45.84 -19.59
#